data_AF-A0A1B7VWR6-F1
#
_entry.id   AF-A0A1B7VWR6-F1
#
_cell.length_a   1.000
_cell.length_b   1.000
_cell.length_c   1.000
_cell.angle_alpha   90.00
_cell.angle_beta   90.00
_cell.angle_gamma   90.00
#
_symmetry.space_group_name_H-M   'P 1'
#
loop_
_entity.id
_entity.type
_entity.pdbx_description
1 polymer ?
#
loop_
_entity_poly.entity_id
_entity_poly.type
_entity_poly.pdbx_seq_one_letter_code
_entity_poly.pdbx_strand_id
1 'polypeptide(L)'
;MSYCINPHCPKPIDLANANNPICRNCGSQLLLQNRYRVLKQLGQGGFGNTFEIDDGGKTKVLKVLTENNSKAIAQIQLPMFAKLMLPYVRAVFSV
;
A
#
# COMPACT_ATOMS: atom_id res chain seq x y z
N MET A 1 -1.36 -13.65 -4.90
CA MET A 1 -0.82 -12.57 -5.74
C MET A 1 -0.24 -11.50 -4.83
N SER A 2 0.86 -10.85 -5.18
CA SER A 2 1.39 -9.69 -4.42
C SER A 2 1.62 -8.52 -5.36
N TYR A 3 1.13 -7.34 -4.99
CA TYR A 3 1.32 -6.09 -5.72
C TYR A 3 2.43 -5.26 -5.07
N CYS A 4 3.43 -4.86 -5.84
CA CYS A 4 4.48 -3.97 -5.37
C CYS A 4 4.03 -2.51 -5.45
N ILE A 5 3.96 -1.84 -4.29
CA ILE A 5 3.56 -0.43 -4.20
C ILE A 5 4.67 0.57 -4.53
N ASN A 6 5.91 0.10 -4.74
CA ASN A 6 7.00 0.98 -5.17
C ASN A 6 6.68 1.51 -6.58
N PRO A 7 6.53 2.84 -6.77
CA PRO A 7 6.20 3.43 -8.07
C PRO A 7 7.30 3.24 -9.12
N HIS A 8 8.54 2.96 -8.69
CA HIS A 8 9.68 2.69 -9.57
C HIS A 8 9.85 1.21 -9.90
N CYS A 9 8.93 0.34 -9.46
CA CYS A 9 9.00 -1.08 -9.76
C CYS A 9 8.64 -1.33 -11.25
N PRO A 10 9.52 -1.96 -12.05
CA PRO A 10 9.24 -2.20 -13.47
C PRO A 10 8.15 -3.26 -13.69
N LYS A 11 7.94 -4.15 -12.71
CA LYS A 11 6.97 -5.26 -12.77
C LYS A 11 6.26 -5.42 -11.42
N PRO A 12 5.25 -4.60 -11.13
CA PRO A 12 4.61 -4.58 -9.82
C PRO A 12 3.69 -5.78 -9.54
N ILE A 13 3.22 -6.48 -10.58
CA ILE A 13 2.25 -7.60 -10.48
C ILE A 13 2.88 -8.95 -10.86
N ASP A 14 4.18 -9.12 -10.62
CA ASP A 14 4.88 -10.37 -10.94
C ASP A 14 4.38 -11.52 -10.05
N LEU A 15 3.91 -12.62 -10.66
CA LEU A 15 3.40 -13.79 -9.95
C LEU A 15 4.43 -14.42 -9.00
N ALA A 16 5.72 -14.30 -9.31
CA ALA A 16 6.78 -14.81 -8.45
C ALA A 16 6.92 -14.03 -7.13
N ASN A 17 6.26 -12.87 -7.00
CA ASN A 17 6.17 -12.13 -5.75
C ASN A 17 5.10 -12.67 -4.79
N ALA A 18 4.25 -13.61 -5.21
CA ALA A 18 3.11 -14.08 -4.40
C ALA A 18 3.52 -14.60 -3.01
N ASN A 19 4.66 -15.28 -2.91
CA ASN A 19 5.16 -15.86 -1.66
C ASN A 19 6.43 -15.17 -1.14
N ASN A 20 6.89 -14.10 -1.78
CA ASN A 20 8.12 -13.41 -1.40
C ASN A 20 7.82 -12.21 -0.50
N PRO A 21 8.50 -12.02 0.65
CA PRO A 21 8.41 -10.79 1.43
C PRO A 21 9.05 -9.58 0.73
N ILE A 22 9.94 -9.82 -0.25
CA ILE A 22 10.68 -8.79 -0.97
C ILE A 22 10.39 -8.89 -2.47
N CYS A 23 10.19 -7.76 -3.13
CA CYS A 23 9.95 -7.71 -4.57
C CYS A 23 11.22 -8.07 -5.33
N ARG A 24 11.15 -9.13 -6.15
CA ARG A 24 12.28 -9.57 -6.98
C ARG A 24 12.74 -8.54 -8.03
N ASN A 25 11.87 -7.60 -8.39
CA ASN A 25 12.10 -6.65 -9.49
C ASN A 25 12.68 -5.31 -9.03
N CYS A 26 12.57 -4.96 -7.75
CA CYS A 26 13.06 -3.69 -7.22
C CYS A 26 13.61 -3.74 -5.79
N GLY A 27 13.57 -4.89 -5.11
CA GLY A 27 14.07 -5.04 -3.73
C GLY A 27 13.18 -4.44 -2.64
N SER A 28 12.03 -3.84 -2.98
CA SER A 28 11.13 -3.26 -1.98
C SER A 28 10.38 -4.32 -1.17
N GLN A 29 10.06 -4.01 0.08
CA GLN A 29 9.21 -4.85 0.92
C GLN A 29 7.79 -4.94 0.34
N LEU A 30 7.30 -6.18 0.18
CA LEU A 30 5.93 -6.50 -0.23
C LEU A 30 5.01 -6.74 0.98
N LEU A 31 5.60 -7.07 2.13
CA LEU A 31 4.91 -7.28 3.40
C LEU A 31 5.10 -6.05 4.28
N LEU A 32 4.06 -5.23 4.37
CA LEU A 32 4.10 -3.95 5.06
C LEU A 32 3.89 -4.16 6.56
N GLN A 33 4.79 -3.59 7.38
CA GLN A 33 4.84 -3.84 8.84
C GLN A 33 4.76 -5.34 9.18
N ASN A 34 5.35 -6.19 8.34
CA ASN A 34 5.36 -7.65 8.52
C ASN A 34 3.97 -8.29 8.65
N ARG A 35 2.91 -7.60 8.19
CA ARG A 35 1.52 -8.01 8.40
C ARG A 35 0.65 -7.87 7.15
N TYR A 36 0.73 -6.72 6.49
CA TYR A 36 -0.19 -6.39 5.42
C TYR A 36 0.42 -6.69 4.05
N ARG A 37 -0.28 -7.42 3.19
CA ARG A 37 0.17 -7.73 1.83
C ARG A 37 -0.75 -7.10 0.81
N VAL A 38 -0.20 -6.33 -0.12
CA VAL A 38 -1.01 -5.68 -1.15
C VAL A 38 -1.38 -6.69 -2.24
N LEU A 39 -2.66 -6.75 -2.59
CA LEU A 39 -3.20 -7.72 -3.54
C LEU A 39 -3.33 -7.12 -4.94
N LYS A 40 -3.97 -5.95 -5.04
CA LYS A 40 -4.19 -5.22 -6.30
C LYS A 40 -4.51 -3.76 -6.06
N GLN A 41 -4.38 -2.95 -7.10
CA GLN A 41 -4.91 -1.60 -7.13
C GLN A 41 -6.42 -1.64 -7.41
N LEU A 42 -7.21 -0.95 -6.59
CA LEU A 42 -8.66 -0.80 -6.77
C LEU A 42 -9.01 0.44 -7.58
N GLY A 43 -8.18 1.49 -7.48
CA GLY A 43 -8.38 2.70 -8.24
C GLY A 43 -7.37 3.78 -7.88
N GLN A 44 -7.50 4.91 -8.56
CA GLN A 44 -6.79 6.14 -8.29
C GLN A 44 -7.84 7.24 -8.12
N GLY A 45 -7.72 8.05 -7.08
CA GLY A 45 -8.64 9.15 -6.80
C GLY A 45 -7.88 10.39 -6.30
N GLY A 46 -8.63 11.46 -6.02
CA GLY A 46 -8.06 12.81 -5.83
C GLY A 46 -6.99 13.00 -4.75
N PHE A 47 -6.79 12.04 -3.84
CA PHE A 47 -5.75 12.14 -2.80
C PHE A 47 -4.73 11.00 -2.85
N GLY A 48 -4.79 10.11 -3.85
CA GLY A 48 -3.85 9.02 -4.00
C GLY A 48 -4.43 7.74 -4.57
N ASN A 49 -3.64 6.67 -4.48
CA ASN A 49 -3.97 5.35 -5.02
C ASN A 49 -4.62 4.49 -3.94
N THR A 50 -5.69 3.81 -4.29
CA THR A 50 -6.42 2.89 -3.41
C THR A 50 -6.07 1.47 -3.79
N PHE A 51 -5.68 0.67 -2.81
CA PHE A 51 -5.28 -0.72 -2.96
C PHE A 51 -6.10 -1.63 -2.05
N GLU A 52 -6.31 -2.85 -2.53
CA GLU A 52 -6.80 -3.95 -1.70
C GLU A 52 -5.61 -4.64 -1.06
N ILE A 53 -5.71 -4.92 0.24
CA ILE A 53 -4.67 -5.56 1.03
C ILE A 53 -5.24 -6.73 1.81
N ASP A 54 -4.41 -7.76 2.00
CA ASP A 54 -4.66 -8.86 2.93
C ASP A 54 -4.04 -8.53 4.29
N ASP A 55 -4.84 -8.72 5.34
CA ASP A 55 -4.47 -8.64 6.75
C ASP A 55 -4.70 -10.01 7.38
N GLY A 56 -3.78 -10.95 7.15
CA GLY A 56 -3.84 -12.29 7.73
C GLY A 56 -5.11 -13.07 7.37
N GLY A 57 -5.59 -12.96 6.12
CA GLY A 57 -6.82 -13.58 5.64
C GLY A 57 -8.05 -12.67 5.64
N LYS A 58 -7.94 -11.45 6.18
CA LYS A 58 -9.01 -10.44 6.09
C LYS A 58 -8.66 -9.38 5.06
N THR A 59 -9.53 -9.16 4.09
CA THR A 59 -9.35 -8.09 3.10
C THR A 59 -9.67 -6.71 3.70
N LYS A 60 -8.81 -5.74 3.38
CA LYS A 60 -8.92 -4.33 3.80
C LYS A 60 -8.54 -3.41 2.64
N VAL A 61 -8.79 -2.11 2.83
CA VAL A 61 -8.44 -1.08 1.84
C VAL A 61 -7.33 -0.19 2.38
N LEU A 62 -6.24 -0.10 1.62
CA LEU A 62 -5.10 0.78 1.88
C LEU A 62 -5.11 1.94 0.87
N LYS A 63 -5.17 3.18 1.36
CA LYS A 63 -5.02 4.38 0.54
C LYS A 63 -3.61 4.92 0.68
N VAL A 64 -2.85 4.91 -0.41
CA VAL A 64 -1.51 5.47 -0.50
C VAL A 64 -1.62 6.89 -1.04
N LEU A 65 -1.23 7.86 -0.22
CA LEU A 65 -1.33 9.28 -0.55
C LEU A 65 -0.09 9.69 -1.35
N THR A 66 -0.31 10.25 -2.54
CA THR A 66 0.76 10.69 -3.46
C THR A 66 1.07 12.18 -3.35
N GLU A 67 0.18 12.97 -2.75
CA GLU A 67 0.34 14.42 -2.57
C GLU A 67 0.58 14.81 -1.11
N ASN A 68 1.54 15.73 -0.90
CA ASN A 68 1.72 16.46 0.36
C ASN A 68 0.65 17.55 0.58
N ASN A 69 -0.57 17.30 0.13
CA ASN A 69 -1.67 18.24 0.27
C ASN A 69 -2.12 18.27 1.74
N SER A 70 -2.23 19.45 2.33
CA SER A 70 -2.64 19.66 3.72
C SER A 70 -4.01 19.04 4.04
N LYS A 71 -4.91 18.92 3.06
CA LYS A 71 -6.19 18.21 3.21
C LYS A 71 -6.02 16.69 3.35
N ALA A 72 -5.11 16.09 2.59
CA ALA A 72 -4.83 14.66 2.69
C ALA A 72 -4.15 14.32 4.02
N ILE A 73 -3.25 15.20 4.49
CA ILE A 73 -2.59 15.06 5.80
C ILE A 73 -3.60 15.17 6.95
N ALA A 74 -4.58 16.07 6.85
CA ALA A 74 -5.65 16.19 7.85
C ALA A 74 -6.46 14.89 7.98
N GLN A 75 -6.68 14.15 6.88
CA GLN A 75 -7.36 12.84 6.94
C GLN A 75 -6.52 11.76 7.65
N ILE A 76 -5.18 11.86 7.64
CA ILE A 76 -4.29 10.95 8.38
C ILE A 76 -4.44 11.14 9.90
N GLN A 77 -4.83 12.33 10.36
CA GLN A 77 -4.93 12.65 11.78
C GLN A 77 -6.24 12.16 12.44
N LEU A 78 -7.21 11.72 11.64
CA LEU A 78 -8.47 11.21 12.16
C LEU A 78 -8.26 9.82 12.81
N PRO A 79 -8.80 9.58 14.01
CA PRO A 79 -8.58 8.34 14.76
C PRO A 79 -9.13 7.08 14.06
N MET A 80 -10.07 7.27 13.12
CA MET A 80 -10.61 6.20 12.29
C MET A 80 -9.63 5.70 11.22
N PHE A 81 -8.46 6.31 11.06
CA PHE A 81 -7.55 6.02 9.95
C PHE A 81 -6.18 5.61 10.48
N ALA A 82 -5.87 4.31 10.45
CA ALA A 82 -4.58 3.82 10.93
C ALA A 82 -3.46 4.22 9.95
N LYS A 83 -2.38 4.82 10.48
CA LYS A 83 -1.25 5.31 9.68
C LYS A 83 -0.19 4.22 9.52
N LEU A 84 0.25 4.01 8.29
CA LEU A 84 1.37 3.16 7.95
C LEU A 84 2.52 4.03 7.45
N MET A 85 3.61 4.12 8.22
CA MET A 85 4.83 4.79 7.77
C MET A 85 5.63 3.82 6.91
N LEU A 86 5.54 3.97 5.60
CA LEU A 86 6.34 3.19 4.66
C LEU A 86 7.53 4.02 4.19
N PRO A 87 8.69 3.38 3.92
CA PRO A 87 9.90 4.10 3.51
C PRO A 87 9.73 4.87 2.20
N TYR A 88 8.77 4.47 1.36
CA TYR A 88 8.57 5.06 0.03
C TYR A 88 7.28 5.87 -0.12
N VAL A 89 6.30 5.71 0.78
CA VAL A 89 4.98 6.33 0.62
C VAL A 89 4.29 6.59 1.98
N ARG A 90 3.40 7.59 2.01
CA ARG A 90 2.48 7.80 3.14
C ARG A 90 1.21 7.01 2.87
N ALA A 91 0.83 6.09 3.76
CA ALA A 91 -0.36 5.27 3.57
C ALA A 91 -1.27 5.23 4.79
N VAL A 92 -2.55 5.03 4.52
CA VAL A 92 -3.64 5.09 5.49
C VAL A 92 -4.61 3.93 5.25
N PHE A 93 -5.03 3.23 6.30
CA PHE A 93 -6.08 2.21 6.19
C PHE A 93 -7.46 2.83 6.37
N SER A 94 -8.40 2.46 5.50
CA SER A 94 -9.82 2.61 5.80
C SER A 94 -10.24 1.38 6.60
N VAL A 95 -10.55 1.54 7.88
CA VAL A 95 -11.21 0.48 8.69
C VAL A 95 -12.68 0.40 8.36
#